data_AF-A0A8S8X825-F1
#
_entry.id   AF-A0A8S8X825-F1
#
_cell.length_a   1.000
_cell.length_b   1.000
_cell.length_c   1.000
_cell.angle_alpha   90.00
_cell.angle_beta   90.00
_cell.angle_gamma   90.00
#
_symmetry.space_group_name_H-M   'P 1'
#
loop_
_entity.id
_entity.type
_entity.pdbx_description
1 polymer ?
#
loop_
_entity_poly.entity_id
_entity_poly.type
_entity_poly.pdbx_seq_one_letter_code
_entity_poly.pdbx_strand_id
1 'polypeptide(L)'
;MADILPFIVTLTAGNDVVPQGMPVDTLVVAPGTLNAGDDIQMTIGGRTMQLTAAGTYDLTAPRNLSGLQTIQGSTGDDALVVSQERLAGVTHIDLGGGLNVVQIAGAGGMDFSALTIENATIRGRASVDNIIGTQGSDRIVTAGGTSDFVDGNAGRDTVIPDVFFSQFNAAAPNPAELLVAGTRVFDANGERLYLRNVERVELRDGIVLLDQGANGAEAYRMVHAAFGTTPLEGTILSLRESLDNGVPREALMSALMQSLPFERAYGNVQSDAAFVDALYRVVLHRAADDGGRAVQLDALAHGMSRASMLVAFADTAEHVAVVGRAGTDGQLFVAEVGIA
;
A
#
# COMPACT_ATOMS: atom_id res chain seq x y z
N MET A 1 -34.58 32.88 -0.59
CA MET A 1 -33.33 32.97 -1.37
C MET A 1 -33.64 32.34 -2.71
N ALA A 2 -33.41 33.03 -3.82
CA ALA A 2 -33.64 32.44 -5.14
C ALA A 2 -32.60 31.32 -5.34
N ASP A 3 -33.09 30.13 -5.66
CA ASP A 3 -32.29 28.96 -6.00
C ASP A 3 -31.68 29.23 -7.38
N ILE A 4 -30.42 29.70 -7.42
CA ILE A 4 -29.73 29.97 -8.68
C ILE A 4 -29.30 28.60 -9.22
N LEU A 5 -29.85 28.22 -10.38
CA LEU A 5 -29.47 26.97 -11.06
C LEU A 5 -27.96 26.96 -11.33
N PRO A 6 -27.28 25.81 -11.16
CA PRO A 6 -25.85 25.71 -11.41
C PRO A 6 -25.54 26.03 -12.87
N PHE A 7 -24.47 26.79 -13.11
CA PHE A 7 -23.99 27.11 -14.43
C PHE A 7 -23.05 26.01 -14.95
N ILE A 8 -23.49 25.31 -16.00
CA ILE A 8 -22.80 24.14 -16.55
C ILE A 8 -22.26 24.46 -17.95
N VAL A 9 -20.98 24.13 -18.17
CA VAL A 9 -20.35 24.16 -19.49
C VAL A 9 -20.00 22.73 -19.89
N THR A 10 -20.36 22.30 -21.09
CA THR A 10 -19.99 20.98 -21.63
C THR A 10 -18.99 21.17 -22.75
N LEU A 11 -17.84 20.50 -22.64
CA LEU A 11 -16.80 20.56 -23.68
C LEU A 11 -17.22 19.79 -24.93
N THR A 12 -16.71 20.25 -26.07
CA THR A 12 -16.88 19.63 -27.38
C THR A 12 -15.55 19.06 -27.85
N ALA A 13 -15.53 18.35 -28.99
CA ALA A 13 -14.27 17.93 -29.61
C ALA A 13 -13.54 19.07 -30.35
N GLY A 14 -14.13 20.26 -30.40
CA GLY A 14 -13.53 21.45 -31.00
C GLY A 14 -12.84 22.33 -29.97
N ASN A 15 -12.35 23.49 -30.40
CA ASN A 15 -11.70 24.43 -29.49
C ASN A 15 -12.73 25.13 -28.62
N ASP A 16 -12.66 24.92 -27.30
CA ASP A 16 -13.55 25.53 -26.34
C ASP A 16 -12.89 26.70 -25.59
N VAL A 17 -13.68 27.72 -25.23
CA VAL A 17 -13.19 28.88 -24.49
C VAL A 17 -14.10 29.15 -23.29
N VAL A 18 -13.52 29.11 -22.09
CA VAL A 18 -14.14 29.56 -20.84
C VAL A 18 -13.31 30.73 -20.31
N PRO A 19 -13.74 31.98 -20.55
CA PRO A 19 -12.97 33.15 -20.16
C PRO A 19 -13.01 33.37 -18.64
N GLN A 20 -12.02 34.10 -18.11
CA GLN A 20 -12.01 34.53 -16.71
C GLN A 20 -13.28 35.30 -16.36
N GLY A 21 -13.80 35.05 -15.15
CA GLY A 21 -14.97 35.74 -14.61
C GLY A 21 -16.31 35.12 -15.01
N MET A 22 -16.30 34.09 -15.87
CA MET A 22 -17.50 33.26 -16.09
C MET A 22 -17.76 32.41 -14.83
N PRO A 23 -18.96 32.49 -14.21
CA PRO A 23 -19.25 31.75 -12.99
C PRO A 23 -19.59 30.30 -13.34
N VAL A 24 -18.58 29.47 -13.59
CA VAL A 24 -18.79 28.07 -13.97
C VAL A 24 -18.78 27.18 -12.73
N ASP A 25 -19.93 26.56 -12.46
CA ASP A 25 -20.07 25.60 -11.38
C ASP A 25 -19.56 24.23 -11.79
N THR A 26 -19.89 23.79 -13.01
CA THR A 26 -19.47 22.47 -13.52
C THR A 26 -19.00 22.55 -14.96
N LEU A 27 -17.82 22.01 -15.21
CA LEU A 27 -17.27 21.71 -16.51
C LEU A 27 -17.45 20.21 -16.79
N VAL A 28 -18.33 19.87 -17.72
CA VAL A 28 -18.63 18.49 -18.11
C VAL A 28 -17.71 18.08 -19.24
N VAL A 29 -16.94 17.00 -19.04
CA VAL A 29 -15.87 16.56 -19.94
C VAL A 29 -16.11 15.12 -20.38
N ALA A 30 -16.07 14.88 -21.69
CA ALA A 30 -16.13 13.53 -22.26
C ALA A 30 -14.74 13.10 -22.75
N PRO A 31 -14.48 11.78 -22.85
CA PRO A 31 -13.19 11.33 -23.36
C PRO A 31 -12.92 11.92 -24.75
N GLY A 32 -11.72 12.49 -24.94
CA GLY A 32 -11.30 13.09 -26.20
C GLY A 32 -11.82 14.52 -26.49
N THR A 33 -12.52 15.18 -25.55
CA THR A 33 -12.93 16.59 -25.75
C THR A 33 -11.81 17.58 -25.40
N LEU A 34 -10.94 17.26 -24.43
CA LEU A 34 -9.78 18.11 -24.10
C LEU A 34 -8.74 18.09 -25.22
N ASN A 35 -8.37 19.26 -25.73
CA ASN A 35 -7.44 19.42 -26.84
C ASN A 35 -6.62 20.71 -26.79
N ALA A 36 -5.56 20.80 -27.59
CA ALA A 36 -4.62 21.94 -27.59
C ALA A 36 -5.23 23.30 -27.99
N GLY A 37 -6.45 23.33 -28.51
CA GLY A 37 -7.17 24.55 -28.81
C GLY A 37 -7.90 25.17 -27.60
N ASP A 38 -8.05 24.42 -26.51
CA ASP A 38 -8.89 24.80 -25.38
C ASP A 38 -8.24 25.85 -24.48
N ASP A 39 -9.04 26.86 -24.09
CA ASP A 39 -8.65 27.94 -23.19
C ASP A 39 -9.67 28.09 -22.08
N ILE A 40 -9.44 27.39 -20.97
CA ILE A 40 -10.41 27.20 -19.90
C ILE A 40 -9.91 27.82 -18.60
N GLN A 41 -10.66 28.78 -18.08
CA GLN A 41 -10.29 29.55 -16.88
C GLN A 41 -11.49 29.71 -15.94
N MET A 42 -11.64 28.76 -15.01
CA MET A 42 -12.76 28.67 -14.08
C MET A 42 -12.46 29.43 -12.79
N THR A 43 -12.58 30.76 -12.79
CA THR A 43 -12.16 31.58 -11.63
C THR A 43 -13.27 31.86 -10.62
N ILE A 44 -14.53 31.59 -10.96
CA ILE A 44 -15.72 31.86 -10.13
C ILE A 44 -16.69 30.69 -10.25
N GLY A 45 -17.46 30.40 -9.20
CA GLY A 45 -18.45 29.32 -9.15
C GLY A 45 -17.97 28.11 -8.35
N GLY A 46 -18.67 26.98 -8.51
CA GLY A 46 -18.33 25.67 -7.93
C GLY A 46 -17.04 25.04 -8.45
N ARG A 47 -16.58 25.40 -9.66
CA ARG A 47 -15.26 25.04 -10.21
C ARG A 47 -14.96 23.52 -10.20
N THR A 48 -15.99 22.71 -10.45
CA THR A 48 -15.90 21.26 -10.56
C THR A 48 -15.71 20.85 -12.01
N MET A 49 -14.77 19.94 -12.29
CA MET A 49 -14.71 19.17 -13.52
C MET A 49 -15.43 17.82 -13.29
N GLN A 50 -16.37 17.46 -14.17
CA GLN A 50 -17.10 16.20 -14.10
C GLN A 50 -16.83 15.36 -15.34
N LEU A 51 -16.26 14.17 -15.15
CA LEU A 51 -16.00 13.18 -16.19
C LEU A 51 -17.30 12.40 -16.49
N THR A 52 -17.62 12.26 -17.77
CA THR A 52 -18.91 11.69 -18.18
C THR A 52 -18.90 10.18 -18.44
N ALA A 53 -17.73 9.59 -18.70
CA ALA A 53 -17.60 8.17 -19.02
C ALA A 53 -16.14 7.72 -18.84
N ALA A 54 -15.94 6.41 -18.67
CA ALA A 54 -14.62 5.79 -18.65
C ALA A 54 -13.76 6.25 -19.84
N GLY A 55 -12.50 6.60 -19.58
CA GLY A 55 -11.58 7.02 -20.61
C GLY A 55 -10.35 7.73 -20.08
N THR A 56 -9.54 8.23 -21.01
CA THR A 56 -8.35 9.03 -20.68
C THR A 56 -8.65 10.51 -20.86
N TYR A 57 -8.28 11.29 -19.84
CA TYR A 57 -8.47 12.73 -19.76
C TYR A 57 -7.11 13.37 -19.54
N ASP A 58 -6.56 13.96 -20.61
CA ASP A 58 -5.27 14.61 -20.56
C ASP A 58 -5.42 16.11 -20.24
N LEU A 59 -5.16 16.46 -18.98
CA LEU A 59 -5.26 17.84 -18.49
C LEU A 59 -4.06 18.66 -18.96
N THR A 60 -3.01 18.03 -19.48
CA THR A 60 -1.87 18.72 -20.08
C THR A 60 -2.16 19.15 -21.53
N ALA A 61 -3.17 18.57 -22.18
CA ALA A 61 -3.51 18.84 -23.57
C ALA A 61 -4.04 20.26 -23.83
N PRO A 62 -4.98 20.83 -23.03
CA PRO A 62 -5.46 22.21 -23.21
C PRO A 62 -4.33 23.22 -23.29
N ARG A 63 -4.52 24.29 -24.08
CA ARG A 63 -3.59 25.43 -24.07
C ARG A 63 -3.55 26.05 -22.67
N ASN A 64 -4.73 26.33 -22.12
CA ASN A 64 -4.89 26.77 -20.73
C ASN A 64 -5.98 25.95 -20.06
N LEU A 65 -5.69 25.49 -18.84
CA LEU A 65 -6.66 24.93 -17.93
C LEU A 65 -6.30 25.39 -16.52
N SER A 66 -7.18 26.17 -15.91
CA SER A 66 -6.93 26.77 -14.60
C SER A 66 -8.22 27.02 -13.81
N GLY A 67 -8.06 27.19 -12.51
CA GLY A 67 -9.16 27.56 -11.60
C GLY A 67 -10.02 26.38 -11.15
N LEU A 68 -9.75 25.16 -11.63
CA LEU A 68 -10.35 23.95 -11.10
C LEU A 68 -10.12 23.83 -9.59
N GLN A 69 -11.14 23.37 -8.88
CA GLN A 69 -11.07 23.05 -7.45
C GLN A 69 -11.28 21.57 -7.19
N THR A 70 -12.25 20.98 -7.88
CA THR A 70 -12.65 19.58 -7.70
C THR A 70 -12.70 18.87 -9.03
N ILE A 71 -12.27 17.61 -9.07
CA ILE A 71 -12.43 16.70 -10.22
C ILE A 71 -13.25 15.49 -9.76
N GLN A 72 -14.32 15.19 -10.48
CA GLN A 72 -15.23 14.08 -10.20
C GLN A 72 -15.24 13.12 -11.39
N GLY A 73 -14.94 11.86 -11.12
CA GLY A 73 -14.93 10.78 -12.11
C GLY A 73 -16.30 10.23 -12.46
N SER A 74 -16.27 9.26 -13.35
CA SER A 74 -17.40 8.47 -13.79
C SER A 74 -17.57 7.22 -12.93
N THR A 75 -18.40 6.27 -13.37
CA THR A 75 -18.54 4.96 -12.72
C THR A 75 -17.61 3.89 -13.30
N GLY A 76 -16.85 4.21 -14.35
CA GLY A 76 -15.92 3.28 -14.99
C GLY A 76 -14.50 3.82 -14.99
N ASP A 77 -13.58 3.05 -15.57
CA ASP A 77 -12.15 3.30 -15.48
C ASP A 77 -11.73 4.64 -16.08
N ASP A 78 -11.33 5.57 -15.22
CA ASP A 78 -10.86 6.91 -15.58
C ASP A 78 -9.35 7.04 -15.40
N ALA A 79 -8.67 7.51 -16.44
CA ALA A 79 -7.24 7.81 -16.43
C ALA A 79 -7.02 9.31 -16.59
N LEU A 80 -6.64 9.98 -15.50
CA LEU A 80 -6.37 11.42 -15.45
C LEU A 80 -4.87 11.67 -15.64
N VAL A 81 -4.47 12.28 -16.76
CA VAL A 81 -3.06 12.64 -17.00
C VAL A 81 -2.82 14.08 -16.54
N VAL A 82 -1.89 14.28 -15.60
CA VAL A 82 -1.75 15.51 -14.81
C VAL A 82 -0.32 16.05 -14.78
N SER A 83 -0.19 17.36 -14.58
CA SER A 83 1.07 18.03 -14.21
C SER A 83 0.85 18.95 -13.01
N GLN A 84 1.93 19.33 -12.31
CA GLN A 84 1.84 20.24 -11.15
C GLN A 84 1.13 21.56 -11.50
N GLU A 85 1.41 22.11 -12.69
CA GLU A 85 0.76 23.33 -13.18
C GLU A 85 -0.74 23.14 -13.36
N ARG A 86 -1.16 22.00 -13.91
CA ARG A 86 -2.57 21.71 -14.23
C ARG A 86 -3.41 21.40 -13.02
N LEU A 87 -2.80 20.97 -11.92
CA LEU A 87 -3.47 20.78 -10.63
C LEU A 87 -3.39 22.01 -9.72
N ALA A 88 -2.82 23.12 -10.17
CA ALA A 88 -2.75 24.33 -9.36
C ALA A 88 -4.15 24.82 -8.96
N GLY A 89 -4.43 24.79 -7.65
CA GLY A 89 -5.72 25.20 -7.07
C GLY A 89 -6.75 24.09 -6.92
N VAL A 90 -6.49 22.90 -7.47
CA VAL A 90 -7.29 21.69 -7.19
C VAL A 90 -7.01 21.29 -5.74
N THR A 91 -8.06 20.89 -5.03
CA THR A 91 -7.98 20.41 -3.64
C THR A 91 -8.54 18.99 -3.49
N HIS A 92 -9.41 18.55 -4.41
CA HIS A 92 -10.07 17.26 -4.29
C HIS A 92 -10.21 16.57 -5.67
N ILE A 93 -9.85 15.30 -5.73
CA ILE A 93 -10.04 14.43 -6.89
C ILE A 93 -10.71 13.16 -6.38
N ASP A 94 -11.93 12.89 -6.82
CA ASP A 94 -12.62 11.62 -6.57
C ASP A 94 -12.98 11.03 -7.92
N LEU A 95 -12.32 9.94 -8.32
CA LEU A 95 -12.57 9.31 -9.62
C LEU A 95 -13.71 8.27 -9.60
N GLY A 96 -14.42 8.13 -8.48
CA GLY A 96 -15.64 7.33 -8.41
C GLY A 96 -15.41 5.82 -8.56
N GLY A 97 -16.22 5.17 -9.39
CA GLY A 97 -16.14 3.71 -9.59
C GLY A 97 -15.06 3.30 -10.59
N GLY A 98 -14.69 2.02 -10.63
CA GLY A 98 -13.73 1.49 -11.60
C GLY A 98 -12.28 1.45 -11.11
N LEU A 99 -11.38 1.08 -12.02
CA LEU A 99 -9.94 1.05 -11.81
C LEU A 99 -9.31 2.35 -12.32
N ASN A 100 -9.30 3.36 -11.46
CA ASN A 100 -8.90 4.70 -11.86
C ASN A 100 -7.42 4.98 -11.59
N VAL A 101 -6.84 5.86 -12.41
CA VAL A 101 -5.43 6.23 -12.34
C VAL A 101 -5.27 7.75 -12.43
N VAL A 102 -4.48 8.32 -11.53
CA VAL A 102 -3.91 9.66 -11.68
C VAL A 102 -2.47 9.50 -12.14
N GLN A 103 -2.23 9.76 -13.43
CA GLN A 103 -0.97 9.56 -14.12
C GLN A 103 -0.18 10.86 -14.19
N ILE A 104 1.02 10.88 -13.59
CA ILE A 104 1.94 12.01 -13.71
C ILE A 104 2.41 12.15 -15.17
N ALA A 105 2.51 13.39 -15.65
CA ALA A 105 3.09 13.78 -16.93
C ALA A 105 4.23 14.79 -16.73
N GLY A 106 5.21 14.78 -17.65
CA GLY A 106 6.38 15.68 -17.63
C GLY A 106 7.42 15.31 -16.56
N ALA A 107 8.70 15.59 -16.84
CA ALA A 107 9.85 15.17 -16.01
C ALA A 107 9.79 15.69 -14.55
N GLY A 108 10.28 14.90 -13.58
CA GLY A 108 10.60 15.38 -12.23
C GLY A 108 9.66 15.01 -11.09
N GLY A 109 8.60 14.23 -11.34
CA GLY A 109 7.63 13.80 -10.33
C GLY A 109 6.52 14.81 -10.03
N MET A 110 5.83 14.64 -8.89
CA MET A 110 4.69 15.47 -8.48
C MET A 110 4.50 15.47 -6.96
N ASP A 111 4.00 16.58 -6.42
CA ASP A 111 3.61 16.71 -5.02
C ASP A 111 2.09 16.79 -4.87
N PHE A 112 1.50 15.74 -4.29
CA PHE A 112 0.06 15.60 -4.01
C PHE A 112 -0.31 15.93 -2.55
N SER A 113 0.63 16.41 -1.73
CA SER A 113 0.41 16.59 -0.28
C SER A 113 -0.70 17.57 0.10
N ALA A 114 -1.05 18.49 -0.80
CA ALA A 114 -2.14 19.46 -0.64
C ALA A 114 -3.49 18.98 -1.20
N LEU A 115 -3.53 17.79 -1.78
CA LEU A 115 -4.71 17.20 -2.41
C LEU A 115 -5.31 16.12 -1.51
N THR A 116 -6.62 15.94 -1.64
CA THR A 116 -7.29 14.69 -1.27
C THR A 116 -7.60 13.95 -2.56
N ILE A 117 -7.07 12.74 -2.71
CA ILE A 117 -7.33 11.86 -3.85
C ILE A 117 -8.08 10.64 -3.34
N GLU A 118 -9.26 10.38 -3.90
CA GLU A 118 -10.11 9.24 -3.58
C GLU A 118 -10.33 8.39 -4.82
N ASN A 119 -10.46 7.07 -4.59
CA ASN A 119 -10.79 6.09 -5.61
C ASN A 119 -9.86 6.07 -6.83
N ALA A 120 -8.56 6.36 -6.63
CA ALA A 120 -7.57 6.33 -7.71
C ALA A 120 -6.22 5.79 -7.23
N THR A 121 -5.48 5.19 -8.16
CA THR A 121 -4.06 4.86 -7.98
C THR A 121 -3.20 5.97 -8.58
N ILE A 122 -2.24 6.49 -7.82
CA ILE A 122 -1.23 7.41 -8.34
C ILE A 122 -0.22 6.61 -9.14
N ARG A 123 0.11 7.05 -10.36
CA ARG A 123 1.06 6.36 -11.23
C ARG A 123 2.16 7.31 -11.72
N GLY A 124 3.40 6.92 -11.43
CA GLY A 124 4.61 7.52 -12.00
C GLY A 124 4.81 7.14 -13.47
N ARG A 125 6.00 7.34 -14.00
CA ARG A 125 6.40 7.17 -15.39
C ARG A 125 7.70 6.39 -15.46
N ALA A 126 8.05 5.94 -16.66
CA ALA A 126 9.31 5.22 -16.94
C ALA A 126 10.59 6.06 -16.79
N SER A 127 10.50 7.23 -16.18
CA SER A 127 11.60 8.14 -15.89
C SER A 127 11.64 8.39 -14.41
N VAL A 128 12.83 8.71 -13.87
CA VAL A 128 12.99 9.07 -12.45
C VAL A 128 11.92 10.05 -11.99
N ASP A 129 11.12 9.61 -11.03
CA ASP A 129 10.07 10.40 -10.40
C ASP A 129 10.35 10.64 -8.92
N ASN A 130 9.97 11.84 -8.47
CA ASN A 130 9.87 12.22 -7.07
C ASN A 130 8.38 12.40 -6.75
N ILE A 131 7.77 11.39 -6.13
CA ILE A 131 6.34 11.36 -5.83
C ILE A 131 6.15 11.63 -4.34
N ILE A 132 5.40 12.68 -4.01
CA ILE A 132 4.91 12.92 -2.65
C ILE A 132 3.41 12.68 -2.65
N GLY A 133 2.97 11.71 -1.86
CA GLY A 133 1.58 11.31 -1.68
C GLY A 133 0.70 12.37 -1.00
N THR A 134 -0.57 12.04 -0.86
CA THR A 134 -1.57 12.82 -0.14
C THR A 134 -1.40 12.67 1.38
N GLN A 135 -2.30 13.26 2.18
CA GLN A 135 -2.38 12.97 3.61
C GLN A 135 -3.23 11.72 3.94
N GLY A 136 -3.75 11.05 2.90
CA GLY A 136 -4.59 9.87 2.99
C GLY A 136 -3.82 8.59 2.68
N SER A 137 -4.50 7.45 2.67
CA SER A 137 -3.88 6.17 2.31
C SER A 137 -3.76 6.04 0.79
N ASP A 138 -2.55 6.09 0.27
CA ASP A 138 -2.29 6.09 -1.15
C ASP A 138 -1.91 4.71 -1.70
N ARG A 139 -2.29 4.46 -2.96
CA ARG A 139 -1.70 3.40 -3.79
C ARG A 139 -0.86 4.07 -4.88
N ILE A 140 0.44 3.79 -4.88
CA ILE A 140 1.42 4.45 -5.76
C ILE A 140 2.14 3.41 -6.61
N VAL A 141 1.98 3.48 -7.92
CA VAL A 141 2.71 2.63 -8.88
C VAL A 141 3.92 3.42 -9.40
N THR A 142 5.12 2.95 -9.11
CA THR A 142 6.37 3.44 -9.72
C THR A 142 6.51 2.77 -11.08
N ALA A 143 6.15 3.48 -12.15
CA ALA A 143 6.01 2.85 -13.46
C ALA A 143 7.36 2.74 -14.16
N GLY A 144 8.02 1.59 -14.10
CA GLY A 144 9.27 1.35 -14.84
C GLY A 144 10.50 1.25 -13.93
N GLY A 145 11.59 0.74 -14.51
CA GLY A 145 12.86 0.54 -13.83
C GLY A 145 13.70 1.79 -13.89
N THR A 146 13.42 2.77 -13.03
CA THR A 146 14.32 3.89 -12.78
C THR A 146 14.44 4.14 -11.29
N SER A 147 15.45 4.90 -10.86
CA SER A 147 15.61 5.22 -9.45
C SER A 147 14.58 6.26 -8.99
N ASP A 148 13.44 5.80 -8.48
CA ASP A 148 12.34 6.67 -8.03
C ASP A 148 12.42 6.97 -6.52
N PHE A 149 11.86 8.12 -6.14
CA PHE A 149 11.62 8.49 -4.76
C PHE A 149 10.11 8.60 -4.50
N VAL A 150 9.65 7.98 -3.42
CA VAL A 150 8.26 8.04 -2.97
C VAL A 150 8.22 8.41 -1.49
N ASP A 151 7.50 9.46 -1.16
CA ASP A 151 7.08 9.81 0.20
C ASP A 151 5.56 9.63 0.29
N GLY A 152 5.09 8.62 1.05
CA GLY A 152 3.64 8.39 1.25
C GLY A 152 2.99 9.44 2.15
N ASN A 153 3.79 10.21 2.89
CA ASN A 153 3.37 11.25 3.81
C ASN A 153 2.62 10.71 5.04
N ALA A 154 1.31 10.91 5.16
CA ALA A 154 0.52 10.41 6.26
C ALA A 154 -0.56 9.49 5.72
N GLY A 155 -0.91 8.43 6.44
CA GLY A 155 -1.86 7.46 5.95
C GLY A 155 -1.30 6.06 6.07
N ARG A 156 -1.81 5.17 5.23
CA ARG A 156 -1.30 3.81 5.06
C ARG A 156 -1.00 3.62 3.60
N ASP A 157 0.26 3.75 3.26
CA ASP A 157 0.67 3.91 1.89
C ASP A 157 1.21 2.59 1.33
N THR A 158 0.76 2.27 0.13
CA THR A 158 1.17 1.08 -0.61
C THR A 158 1.89 1.49 -1.88
N VAL A 159 3.17 1.15 -1.97
CA VAL A 159 3.95 1.33 -3.19
C VAL A 159 4.00 0.02 -3.98
N ILE A 160 3.81 0.09 -5.29
CA ILE A 160 3.65 -1.05 -6.18
C ILE A 160 4.73 -0.96 -7.28
N PRO A 161 5.96 -1.41 -6.99
CA PRO A 161 7.01 -1.52 -7.99
C PRO A 161 6.83 -2.77 -8.85
N ASP A 162 7.35 -2.72 -10.08
CA ASP A 162 7.26 -3.86 -11.00
C ASP A 162 8.38 -4.90 -10.78
N VAL A 163 8.46 -5.47 -9.58
CA VAL A 163 9.55 -6.38 -9.19
C VAL A 163 9.05 -7.63 -8.44
N PHE A 164 9.86 -8.69 -8.47
CA PHE A 164 9.65 -9.91 -7.67
C PHE A 164 10.39 -9.83 -6.32
N PHE A 165 9.96 -10.61 -5.33
CA PHE A 165 10.59 -10.71 -4.01
C PHE A 165 12.06 -11.12 -4.10
N SER A 166 12.41 -12.02 -5.04
CA SER A 166 13.81 -12.42 -5.27
C SER A 166 14.73 -11.27 -5.70
N GLN A 167 14.15 -10.19 -6.22
CA GLN A 167 14.85 -8.97 -6.65
C GLN A 167 14.78 -7.88 -5.58
N PHE A 168 13.86 -8.00 -4.61
CA PHE A 168 13.66 -7.03 -3.55
C PHE A 168 14.72 -7.19 -2.46
N ASN A 169 15.61 -6.19 -2.34
CA ASN A 169 16.54 -6.10 -1.23
C ASN A 169 16.32 -4.77 -0.50
N ALA A 170 15.78 -4.83 0.72
CA ALA A 170 15.65 -3.65 1.54
C ALA A 170 16.93 -3.44 2.36
N ALA A 171 17.51 -2.25 2.24
CA ALA A 171 18.64 -1.80 3.05
C ALA A 171 18.22 -0.74 4.05
N ALA A 172 18.91 -0.72 5.20
CA ALA A 172 18.75 0.30 6.21
C ALA A 172 18.95 1.72 5.63
N PRO A 173 18.28 2.74 6.18
CA PRO A 173 18.47 4.12 5.75
C PRO A 173 19.95 4.52 5.88
N ASN A 174 20.53 5.13 4.83
CA ASN A 174 21.87 5.74 4.91
C ASN A 174 21.71 7.23 5.26
N PRO A 175 22.13 7.68 6.45
CA PRO A 175 22.02 9.08 6.86
C PRO A 175 22.88 10.05 6.03
N ALA A 176 23.84 9.56 5.24
CA ALA A 176 24.75 10.40 4.44
C ALA A 176 24.15 10.84 3.09
N GLU A 177 23.10 10.19 2.60
CA GLU A 177 22.33 10.66 1.45
C GLU A 177 21.07 11.30 2.05
N LEU A 178 21.10 12.64 2.18
CA LEU A 178 20.11 13.51 2.84
C LEU A 178 18.65 13.20 2.43
N LEU A 179 18.09 12.13 2.99
CA LEU A 179 16.73 11.65 2.85
C LEU A 179 16.39 10.89 4.13
N VAL A 180 15.57 11.55 4.94
CA VAL A 180 15.25 11.19 6.33
C VAL A 180 14.25 10.04 6.34
N ALA A 181 14.55 8.99 7.12
CA ALA A 181 13.70 7.84 7.44
C ALA A 181 13.05 7.16 6.22
N GLY A 182 13.84 6.41 5.45
CA GLY A 182 13.31 5.65 4.33
C GLY A 182 14.02 4.34 4.04
N THR A 183 13.25 3.31 3.67
CA THR A 183 13.77 2.02 3.23
C THR A 183 14.28 2.15 1.80
N ARG A 184 15.51 1.69 1.55
CA ARG A 184 16.06 1.60 0.20
C ARG A 184 15.73 0.24 -0.37
N VAL A 185 15.04 0.20 -1.49
CA VAL A 185 14.76 -1.03 -2.23
C VAL A 185 15.62 -1.02 -3.48
N PHE A 186 16.41 -2.07 -3.67
CA PHE A 186 17.10 -2.31 -4.92
C PHE A 186 16.26 -3.25 -5.78
N ASP A 187 16.25 -3.04 -7.09
CA ASP A 187 15.80 -4.04 -8.04
C ASP A 187 16.98 -4.75 -8.72
N ALA A 188 16.67 -5.75 -9.55
CA ALA A 188 17.68 -6.58 -10.22
C ALA A 188 18.55 -5.82 -11.24
N ASN A 189 18.12 -4.64 -11.69
CA ASN A 189 18.84 -3.83 -12.66
C ASN A 189 19.86 -2.89 -11.99
N GLY A 190 19.85 -2.83 -10.65
CA GLY A 190 20.67 -1.90 -9.88
C GLY A 190 20.03 -0.53 -9.72
N GLU A 191 18.75 -0.38 -10.10
CA GLU A 191 17.96 0.81 -9.85
C GLU A 191 17.50 0.82 -8.39
N ARG A 192 17.22 2.03 -7.88
CA ARG A 192 16.96 2.27 -6.47
C ARG A 192 15.62 2.95 -6.27
N LEU A 193 14.71 2.26 -5.60
CA LEU A 193 13.50 2.83 -5.09
C LEU A 193 13.71 3.29 -3.64
N TYR A 194 13.51 4.58 -3.41
CA TYR A 194 13.62 5.21 -2.10
C TYR A 194 12.23 5.45 -1.54
N LEU A 195 11.90 4.81 -0.42
CA LEU A 195 10.57 4.87 0.19
C LEU A 195 10.63 5.56 1.54
N ARG A 196 9.80 6.58 1.75
CA ARG A 196 9.65 7.29 3.02
C ARG A 196 8.18 7.33 3.41
N ASN A 197 7.87 7.13 4.71
CA ASN A 197 6.49 7.08 5.20
C ASN A 197 5.62 6.13 4.33
N VAL A 198 6.08 4.89 4.16
CA VAL A 198 5.39 3.86 3.38
C VAL A 198 5.32 2.62 4.23
N GLU A 199 4.12 2.09 4.42
CA GLU A 199 3.85 0.91 5.25
C GLU A 199 3.89 -0.38 4.43
N ARG A 200 3.62 -0.33 3.12
CA ARG A 200 3.44 -1.53 2.29
C ARG A 200 4.15 -1.40 0.96
N VAL A 201 4.77 -2.50 0.52
CA VAL A 201 5.24 -2.66 -0.86
C VAL A 201 4.60 -3.90 -1.47
N GLU A 202 3.78 -3.72 -2.49
CA GLU A 202 3.13 -4.79 -3.24
C GLU A 202 4.03 -5.19 -4.41
N LEU A 203 4.59 -6.40 -4.34
CA LEU A 203 5.44 -7.00 -5.36
C LEU A 203 4.61 -7.91 -6.26
N ARG A 204 5.17 -8.37 -7.38
CA ARG A 204 4.50 -9.31 -8.30
C ARG A 204 4.10 -10.64 -7.64
N ASP A 205 4.83 -11.04 -6.61
CA ASP A 205 4.75 -12.34 -5.94
C ASP A 205 4.75 -12.20 -4.41
N GLY A 206 4.25 -11.08 -3.86
CA GLY A 206 4.06 -10.92 -2.43
C GLY A 206 3.92 -9.48 -1.96
N ILE A 207 3.85 -9.28 -0.64
CA ILE A 207 3.69 -7.96 -0.02
C ILE A 207 4.68 -7.78 1.12
N VAL A 208 5.54 -6.77 1.04
CA VAL A 208 6.43 -6.41 2.14
C VAL A 208 5.75 -5.41 3.06
N LEU A 209 5.77 -5.66 4.37
CA LEU A 209 5.29 -4.73 5.39
C LEU A 209 6.48 -3.95 5.97
N LEU A 210 6.54 -2.67 5.64
CA LEU A 210 7.56 -1.75 6.10
C LEU A 210 7.14 -1.09 7.42
N ASP A 211 8.14 -0.51 8.10
CA ASP A 211 7.98 0.31 9.31
C ASP A 211 7.07 -0.26 10.41
N GLN A 212 7.16 -1.57 10.64
CA GLN A 212 6.38 -2.24 11.67
C GLN A 212 7.00 -2.09 13.08
N GLY A 213 8.03 -1.25 13.24
CA GLY A 213 8.78 -1.11 14.49
C GLY A 213 9.53 -2.37 14.92
N ALA A 214 10.19 -2.33 16.08
CA ALA A 214 11.01 -3.43 16.58
C ALA A 214 10.22 -4.76 16.73
N ASN A 215 8.94 -4.67 17.10
CA ASN A 215 8.10 -5.83 17.42
C ASN A 215 7.21 -6.30 16.26
N GLY A 216 7.19 -5.59 15.13
CA GLY A 216 6.31 -5.90 14.01
C GLY A 216 6.56 -7.27 13.37
N ALA A 217 7.83 -7.57 13.12
CA ALA A 217 8.23 -8.86 12.57
C ALA A 217 7.91 -10.02 13.52
N GLU A 218 8.04 -9.77 14.83
CA GLU A 218 7.68 -10.74 15.87
C GLU A 218 6.17 -10.97 15.92
N ALA A 219 5.38 -9.90 15.92
CA ALA A 219 3.92 -9.98 15.88
C ALA A 219 3.44 -10.85 14.71
N TYR A 220 3.98 -10.62 13.50
CA TYR A 220 3.65 -11.46 12.36
C TYR A 220 4.00 -12.92 12.57
N ARG A 221 5.23 -13.22 12.99
CA ARG A 221 5.65 -14.62 13.21
C ARG A 221 4.78 -15.31 14.25
N MET A 222 4.39 -14.62 15.31
CA MET A 222 3.48 -15.18 16.31
C MET A 222 2.09 -15.49 15.74
N VAL A 223 1.50 -14.58 14.96
CA VAL A 223 0.19 -14.82 14.33
C VAL A 223 0.28 -15.93 13.28
N HIS A 224 1.34 -15.93 12.45
CA HIS A 224 1.55 -16.96 11.44
C HIS A 224 1.73 -18.35 12.09
N ALA A 225 2.54 -18.45 13.15
CA ALA A 225 2.72 -19.69 13.88
C ALA A 225 1.40 -20.19 14.53
N ALA A 226 0.57 -19.26 15.01
CA ALA A 226 -0.73 -19.58 15.60
C ALA A 226 -1.77 -20.03 14.55
N PHE A 227 -1.78 -19.44 13.35
CA PHE A 227 -2.89 -19.62 12.39
C PHE A 227 -2.51 -20.36 11.10
N GLY A 228 -1.23 -20.60 10.84
CA GLY A 228 -0.73 -21.33 9.65
C GLY A 228 -1.10 -20.71 8.31
N THR A 229 -1.50 -19.46 8.32
CA THR A 229 -1.98 -18.69 7.17
C THR A 229 -1.44 -17.28 7.31
N THR A 230 -1.47 -16.52 6.21
CA THR A 230 -1.05 -15.12 6.24
C THR A 230 -1.86 -14.35 7.27
N PRO A 231 -1.20 -13.78 8.29
CA PRO A 231 -1.82 -12.90 9.26
C PRO A 231 -2.57 -11.74 8.60
N LEU A 232 -3.79 -11.50 9.05
CA LEU A 232 -4.48 -10.26 8.74
C LEU A 232 -3.72 -9.08 9.38
N GLU A 233 -3.53 -8.01 8.62
CA GLU A 233 -2.76 -6.84 9.08
C GLU A 233 -3.28 -6.25 10.39
N GLY A 234 -4.61 -6.15 10.54
CA GLY A 234 -5.21 -5.68 11.80
C GLY A 234 -4.82 -6.52 13.02
N THR A 235 -4.64 -7.84 12.85
CA THR A 235 -4.17 -8.72 13.92
C THR A 235 -2.69 -8.50 14.22
N ILE A 236 -1.86 -8.31 13.19
CA ILE A 236 -0.44 -7.97 13.38
C ILE A 236 -0.32 -6.66 14.16
N LEU A 237 -1.05 -5.62 13.77
CA LEU A 237 -0.99 -4.30 14.40
C LEU A 237 -1.40 -4.34 15.87
N SER A 238 -2.51 -5.02 16.19
CA SER A 238 -2.98 -5.16 17.58
C SER A 238 -1.97 -5.95 18.44
N LEU A 239 -1.36 -6.99 17.88
CA LEU A 239 -0.36 -7.78 18.58
C LEU A 239 0.95 -7.00 18.78
N ARG A 240 1.39 -6.27 17.75
CA ARG A 240 2.53 -5.35 17.82
C ARG A 240 2.31 -4.30 18.91
N GLU A 241 1.16 -3.62 18.92
CA GLU A 241 0.83 -2.63 19.94
C GLU A 241 0.90 -3.23 21.35
N SER A 242 0.44 -4.48 21.52
CA SER A 242 0.54 -5.18 22.79
C SER A 242 1.98 -5.49 23.19
N LEU A 243 2.83 -5.90 22.23
CA LEU A 243 4.26 -6.11 22.44
C LEU A 243 5.00 -4.80 22.77
N ASP A 244 4.68 -3.71 22.07
CA ASP A 244 5.23 -2.37 22.30
C ASP A 244 4.87 -1.86 23.71
N ASN A 245 3.69 -2.23 24.23
CA ASN A 245 3.24 -1.96 25.59
C ASN A 245 3.78 -2.96 26.64
N GLY A 246 4.65 -3.90 26.25
CA GLY A 246 5.33 -4.82 27.16
C GLY A 246 4.47 -6.01 27.62
N VAL A 247 3.39 -6.34 26.92
CA VAL A 247 2.61 -7.55 27.22
C VAL A 247 3.45 -8.78 26.87
N PRO A 248 3.59 -9.78 27.77
CA PRO A 248 4.43 -10.96 27.51
C PRO A 248 3.95 -11.77 26.30
N ARG A 249 4.91 -12.19 25.45
CA ARG A 249 4.68 -13.03 24.26
C ARG A 249 3.85 -14.27 24.57
N GLU A 250 4.13 -14.94 25.68
CA GLU A 250 3.45 -16.16 26.09
C GLU A 250 1.98 -15.90 26.43
N ALA A 251 1.67 -14.75 27.04
CA ALA A 251 0.29 -14.35 27.34
C ALA A 251 -0.48 -14.05 26.05
N LEU A 252 0.17 -13.34 25.12
CA LEU A 252 -0.41 -13.03 23.81
C LEU A 252 -0.63 -14.30 22.96
N MET A 253 0.36 -15.21 22.92
CA MET A 253 0.21 -16.50 22.24
C MET A 253 -0.91 -17.33 22.88
N SER A 254 -1.01 -17.33 24.21
CA SER A 254 -2.13 -17.99 24.91
C SER A 254 -3.49 -17.42 24.52
N ALA A 255 -3.59 -16.13 24.21
CA ALA A 255 -4.80 -15.50 23.70
C ALA A 255 -5.09 -15.91 22.24
N LEU A 256 -4.07 -15.93 21.38
CA LEU A 256 -4.20 -16.42 19.99
C LEU A 256 -4.69 -17.88 19.97
N MET A 257 -4.18 -18.72 20.87
CA MET A 257 -4.57 -20.13 21.00
C MET A 257 -6.05 -20.34 21.37
N GLN A 258 -6.71 -19.34 21.94
CA GLN A 258 -8.14 -19.38 22.29
C GLN A 258 -9.05 -18.92 21.14
N SER A 259 -8.47 -18.53 20.01
CA SER A 259 -9.22 -17.97 18.88
C SER A 259 -9.68 -19.04 17.90
N LEU A 260 -10.80 -18.78 17.21
CA LEU A 260 -11.31 -19.65 16.16
C LEU A 260 -10.30 -19.91 15.01
N PRO A 261 -9.50 -18.91 14.55
CA PRO A 261 -8.42 -19.18 13.60
C PRO A 261 -7.41 -20.24 14.08
N PHE A 262 -7.05 -20.25 15.36
CA PHE A 262 -6.16 -21.27 15.92
C PHE A 262 -6.81 -22.66 15.91
N GLU A 263 -8.06 -22.76 16.35
CA GLU A 263 -8.82 -24.02 16.31
C GLU A 263 -8.92 -24.58 14.89
N ARG A 264 -9.08 -23.71 13.88
CA ARG A 264 -9.10 -24.12 12.46
C ARG A 264 -7.73 -24.62 11.98
N ALA A 265 -6.64 -24.00 12.42
CA ALA A 265 -5.29 -24.36 12.00
C ALA A 265 -4.81 -25.66 12.66
N TYR A 266 -5.01 -25.81 13.97
CA TYR A 266 -4.51 -26.92 14.77
C TYR A 266 -5.51 -28.08 14.92
N GLY A 267 -6.81 -27.81 14.76
CA GLY A 267 -7.87 -28.78 15.02
C GLY A 267 -8.05 -29.07 16.50
N ASN A 268 -8.80 -30.14 16.81
CA ASN A 268 -9.06 -30.56 18.19
C ASN A 268 -7.89 -31.41 18.75
N VAL A 269 -6.81 -30.74 19.16
CA VAL A 269 -5.58 -31.37 19.69
C VAL A 269 -5.64 -31.60 21.21
N GLN A 270 -6.04 -32.81 21.58
CA GLN A 270 -6.26 -33.23 22.98
C GLN A 270 -4.99 -33.75 23.70
N SER A 271 -3.96 -34.18 22.96
CA SER A 271 -2.70 -34.70 23.53
C SER A 271 -1.49 -33.88 23.11
N ASP A 272 -0.43 -33.92 23.90
CA ASP A 272 0.84 -33.23 23.59
C ASP A 272 1.48 -33.77 22.31
N ALA A 273 1.41 -35.09 22.11
CA ALA A 273 1.76 -35.75 20.85
C ALA A 273 1.07 -35.10 19.64
N ALA A 274 -0.26 -35.01 19.69
CA ALA A 274 -1.04 -34.44 18.59
C ALA A 274 -0.77 -32.95 18.41
N PHE A 275 -0.56 -32.20 19.51
CA PHE A 275 -0.19 -30.78 19.45
C PHE A 275 1.16 -30.57 18.76
N VAL A 276 2.18 -31.34 19.13
CA VAL A 276 3.51 -31.27 18.48
C VAL A 276 3.39 -31.63 17.00
N ASP A 277 2.64 -32.67 16.65
CA ASP A 277 2.46 -33.04 15.24
C ASP A 277 1.75 -31.94 14.43
N ALA A 278 0.76 -31.26 15.02
CA ALA A 278 0.11 -30.11 14.41
C ALA A 278 1.05 -28.90 14.28
N LEU A 279 1.89 -28.64 15.28
CA LEU A 279 2.87 -27.55 15.30
C LEU A 279 3.84 -27.62 14.11
N TYR A 280 4.43 -28.80 13.84
CA TYR A 280 5.30 -28.96 12.67
C TYR A 280 4.56 -28.75 11.35
N ARG A 281 3.31 -29.25 11.23
CA ARG A 281 2.51 -29.09 10.02
C ARG A 281 2.11 -27.63 9.76
N VAL A 282 1.69 -26.93 10.81
CA VAL A 282 1.14 -25.57 10.72
C VAL A 282 2.25 -24.54 10.57
N VAL A 283 3.29 -24.63 11.40
CA VAL A 283 4.36 -23.63 11.46
C VAL A 283 5.44 -23.88 10.41
N LEU A 284 5.81 -25.14 10.19
CA LEU A 284 6.96 -25.52 9.34
C LEU A 284 6.55 -26.17 8.02
N HIS A 285 5.25 -26.36 7.78
CA HIS A 285 4.70 -27.01 6.59
C HIS A 285 5.29 -28.40 6.28
N ARG A 286 5.66 -29.15 7.33
CA ARG A 286 6.19 -30.51 7.21
C ARG A 286 5.76 -31.42 8.37
N ALA A 287 6.02 -32.71 8.23
CA ALA A 287 5.91 -33.64 9.36
C ALA A 287 7.09 -33.47 10.32
N ALA A 288 6.85 -33.76 11.60
CA ALA A 288 7.91 -33.88 12.59
C ALA A 288 8.78 -35.12 12.30
N ASP A 289 10.09 -34.96 12.38
CA ASP A 289 11.00 -36.11 12.45
C ASP A 289 11.05 -36.68 13.88
N ASP A 290 11.46 -37.94 14.03
CA ASP A 290 11.42 -38.65 15.31
C ASP A 290 12.22 -37.92 16.41
N GLY A 291 13.38 -37.36 16.05
CA GLY A 291 14.26 -36.66 16.97
C GLY A 291 13.68 -35.32 17.42
N GLY A 292 13.30 -34.47 16.46
CA GLY A 292 12.69 -33.18 16.73
C GLY A 292 11.39 -33.32 17.52
N ARG A 293 10.57 -34.33 17.20
CA ARG A 293 9.34 -34.63 17.94
C ARG A 293 9.62 -35.04 19.39
N ALA A 294 10.60 -35.91 19.62
CA ALA A 294 10.96 -36.36 20.96
C ALA A 294 11.43 -35.22 21.85
N VAL A 295 12.23 -34.29 21.32
CA VAL A 295 12.69 -33.09 22.05
C VAL A 295 11.52 -32.22 22.50
N GLN A 296 10.54 -31.98 21.62
CA GLN A 296 9.39 -31.15 21.98
C GLN A 296 8.51 -31.83 23.04
N LEU A 297 8.28 -33.14 22.92
CA LEU A 297 7.51 -33.88 23.91
C LEU A 297 8.20 -33.90 25.28
N ASP A 298 9.52 -34.04 25.30
CA ASP A 298 10.30 -33.95 26.53
C ASP A 298 10.18 -32.56 27.18
N ALA A 299 10.21 -31.49 26.39
CA ALA A 299 10.02 -30.12 26.90
C ALA A 299 8.64 -29.92 27.55
N LEU A 300 7.56 -30.44 26.93
CA LEU A 300 6.21 -30.39 27.51
C LEU A 300 6.13 -31.23 28.79
N ALA A 301 6.74 -32.42 28.80
CA ALA A 301 6.78 -33.29 29.98
C ALA A 301 7.53 -32.64 31.16
N HIS A 302 8.51 -31.77 30.89
CA HIS A 302 9.26 -31.00 31.88
C HIS A 302 8.63 -29.63 32.20
N GLY A 303 7.37 -29.39 31.81
CA GLY A 303 6.58 -28.24 32.27
C GLY A 303 6.62 -27.00 31.36
N MET A 304 7.20 -27.10 30.16
CA MET A 304 7.01 -26.06 29.15
C MET A 304 5.53 -25.97 28.77
N SER A 305 4.98 -24.76 28.69
CA SER A 305 3.61 -24.56 28.20
C SER A 305 3.55 -24.68 26.67
N ARG A 306 2.39 -25.08 26.13
CA ARG A 306 2.14 -25.08 24.68
C ARG A 306 2.30 -23.68 24.05
N ALA A 307 1.93 -22.63 24.78
CA ALA A 307 2.12 -21.25 24.34
C ALA A 307 3.61 -20.88 24.25
N SER A 308 4.40 -21.25 25.27
CA SER A 308 5.87 -21.06 25.26
C SER A 308 6.53 -21.82 24.11
N MET A 309 6.06 -23.04 23.80
CA MET A 309 6.54 -23.82 22.68
C MET A 309 6.23 -23.16 21.32
N LEU A 310 5.01 -22.66 21.12
CA LEU A 310 4.64 -21.91 19.91
C LEU A 310 5.49 -20.66 19.71
N VAL A 311 5.71 -19.90 20.78
CA VAL A 311 6.59 -18.74 20.77
C VAL A 311 8.02 -19.14 20.38
N ALA A 312 8.55 -20.24 20.94
CA ALA A 312 9.86 -20.74 20.57
C ALA A 312 9.93 -21.18 19.09
N PHE A 313 8.88 -21.84 18.59
CA PHE A 313 8.78 -22.24 17.17
C PHE A 313 8.71 -21.04 16.23
N ALA A 314 7.99 -19.98 16.63
CA ALA A 314 7.86 -18.76 15.86
C ALA A 314 9.22 -18.09 15.57
N ASP A 315 10.20 -18.29 16.45
CA ASP A 315 11.55 -17.73 16.36
C ASP A 315 12.58 -18.70 15.75
N THR A 316 12.19 -19.93 15.37
CA THR A 316 13.12 -20.86 14.73
C THR A 316 13.57 -20.35 13.37
N ALA A 317 14.84 -20.60 13.01
CA ALA A 317 15.37 -20.24 11.70
C ALA A 317 14.59 -20.89 10.55
N GLU A 318 14.01 -22.07 10.78
CA GLU A 318 13.17 -22.76 9.81
C GLU A 318 11.83 -22.02 9.61
N HIS A 319 11.16 -21.60 10.69
CA HIS A 319 9.95 -20.79 10.55
C HIS A 319 10.23 -19.43 9.93
N VAL A 320 11.34 -18.77 10.29
CA VAL A 320 11.79 -17.54 9.64
C VAL A 320 12.02 -17.75 8.14
N ALA A 321 12.51 -18.92 7.72
CA ALA A 321 12.63 -19.24 6.31
C ALA A 321 11.28 -19.48 5.62
N VAL A 322 10.29 -20.03 6.33
CA VAL A 322 8.92 -20.24 5.83
C VAL A 322 8.19 -18.92 5.57
N VAL A 323 8.25 -17.96 6.50
CA VAL A 323 7.51 -16.68 6.38
C VAL A 323 8.13 -15.67 5.42
N GLY A 324 9.36 -15.93 4.97
CA GLY A 324 10.18 -14.95 4.26
C GLY A 324 11.17 -14.26 5.21
N ARG A 325 12.30 -13.79 4.66
CA ARG A 325 13.41 -13.22 5.45
C ARG A 325 12.97 -11.97 6.22
N ALA A 326 12.70 -12.07 7.53
CA ALA A 326 12.67 -10.89 8.39
C ALA A 326 14.02 -10.13 8.25
N GLY A 327 13.98 -8.84 7.93
CA GLY A 327 15.20 -8.03 7.80
C GLY A 327 15.76 -7.66 9.15
N THR A 328 16.98 -7.16 9.14
CA THR A 328 17.79 -6.97 10.35
C THR A 328 17.38 -5.80 11.25
N ASP A 329 16.40 -4.96 10.86
CA ASP A 329 16.09 -3.69 11.56
C ASP A 329 14.58 -3.41 11.70
N GLY A 330 13.77 -4.37 12.17
CA GLY A 330 12.33 -4.16 12.42
C GLY A 330 11.45 -4.14 11.16
N GLN A 331 12.03 -4.45 10.00
CA GLN A 331 11.30 -4.65 8.74
C GLN A 331 10.76 -6.09 8.67
N LEU A 332 9.46 -6.21 8.41
CA LEU A 332 8.80 -7.48 8.23
C LEU A 332 8.61 -7.77 6.74
N PHE A 333 9.37 -8.73 6.24
CA PHE A 333 9.20 -9.19 4.88
C PHE A 333 8.23 -10.34 4.91
N VAL A 334 7.08 -10.15 4.26
CA VAL A 334 6.11 -11.22 4.04
C VAL A 334 6.19 -11.57 2.56
N ALA A 335 6.85 -12.69 2.24
CA ALA A 335 6.75 -13.24 0.90
C ALA A 335 5.44 -14.04 0.84
N GLU A 336 4.34 -13.40 0.47
CA GLU A 336 3.16 -14.15 0.02
C GLU A 336 3.38 -14.57 -1.43
N VAL A 337 3.90 -15.78 -1.66
CA VAL A 337 3.72 -16.44 -2.96
C VAL A 337 2.24 -16.73 -3.12
N GLY A 338 1.49 -15.77 -3.66
CA GLY A 338 0.14 -15.98 -4.15
C GLY A 338 0.20 -16.98 -5.31
N ILE A 339 0.02 -18.27 -5.00
CA ILE A 339 -0.36 -19.25 -6.01
C ILE A 339 -1.88 -19.16 -6.17
N ALA A 340 -2.33 -18.33 -7.11
CA ALA A 340 -3.46 -18.58 -8.01
C ALA A 340 -3.63 -17.39 -8.97
#